data_AF-A0A8E0V0X7-F1
#
_entry.id   AF-A0A8E0V0X7-F1
#
_cell.length_a   1.000
_cell.length_b   1.000
_cell.length_c   1.000
_cell.angle_alpha   90.00
_cell.angle_beta   90.00
_cell.angle_gamma   90.00
#
_symmetry.space_group_name_H-M   'P 1'
#
loop_
_entity.id
_entity.type
_entity.pdbx_description
1 polymer ?
#
loop_
_entity_poly.entity_id
_entity_poly.type
_entity_poly.pdbx_seq_one_letter_code
_entity_poly.pdbx_strand_id
1 'polypeptide(L)'
;MKYVEENSILYLQYNVTRDKQQRPKPSIFLIKVNPRPPGYYGLTSLAWTYGVDYFALHVLHALGDEARIRALSEPFMCGPQYDDLSRREEGILTSGDPAQKFKEEHPDVMDNILLRREPFAKGDFVPSPNAPTMPFLSVLILRSKNGREGLLRSMAIIQHNWLTHLNDDCSVFLN
;
A
#
# COMPACT_ATOMS: atom_id res chain seq x y z
N MET A 1 -1.58 23.84 1.25
CA MET A 1 -0.40 23.78 0.35
C MET A 1 -0.34 25.01 -0.52
N LYS A 2 0.86 25.46 -0.93
CA LYS A 2 1.11 26.52 -1.94
C LYS A 2 2.32 26.12 -2.78
N TYR A 3 2.33 26.51 -4.06
CA TYR A 3 3.54 26.42 -4.86
C TYR A 3 4.48 27.57 -4.50
N VAL A 4 5.76 27.24 -4.34
CA VAL A 4 6.84 28.19 -4.06
C VAL A 4 7.98 27.88 -5.01
N GLU A 5 8.39 28.86 -5.80
CA GLU A 5 9.54 28.72 -6.69
C GLU A 5 10.80 29.21 -5.97
N GLU A 6 11.80 28.37 -5.85
CA GLU A 6 13.11 28.70 -5.30
C GLU A 6 14.19 28.15 -6.24
N ASN A 7 15.13 29.00 -6.68
CA ASN A 7 16.20 28.63 -7.62
C ASN A 7 15.69 27.92 -8.89
N SER A 8 14.58 28.41 -9.47
CA SER A 8 13.92 27.82 -10.65
C SER A 8 13.39 26.40 -10.46
N ILE A 9 13.27 25.95 -9.21
CA ILE A 9 12.61 24.68 -8.85
C ILE A 9 11.27 25.03 -8.20
N LEU A 10 10.19 24.44 -8.71
CA LEU A 10 8.85 24.61 -8.17
C LEU A 10 8.60 23.60 -7.03
N TYR A 11 8.52 24.10 -5.81
CA TYR A 11 8.23 23.32 -4.61
C TYR A 11 6.76 23.41 -4.24
N LEU A 12 6.20 22.31 -3.72
CA LEU A 12 4.93 22.32 -3.04
C LEU A 12 5.17 22.40 -1.53
N GLN A 13 4.86 23.55 -0.92
CA GLN A 13 5.06 23.77 0.52
C GLN A 13 3.73 23.76 1.27
N TYR A 14 3.76 23.21 2.49
CA TYR A 14 2.64 23.32 3.42
C TYR A 14 2.51 24.76 3.93
N ASN A 15 1.29 25.29 3.94
CA ASN A 15 1.03 26.66 4.38
C ASN A 15 0.53 26.62 5.83
N VAL A 16 1.48 26.57 6.77
CA VAL A 16 1.22 26.48 8.22
C VAL A 16 0.34 27.62 8.72
N THR A 17 0.42 28.81 8.11
CA THR A 17 -0.29 30.02 8.53
C THR A 17 -1.78 29.96 8.24
N ARG A 18 -2.18 29.30 7.14
CA ARG A 18 -3.59 29.14 6.74
C ARG A 18 -4.36 28.25 7.72
N ASP A 19 -3.73 27.19 8.21
CA ASP A 19 -4.40 26.16 9.02
C ASP A 19 -4.40 26.47 10.52
N LYS A 20 -3.62 27.46 10.99
CA LYS A 20 -3.69 27.95 12.38
C LYS A 20 -4.90 28.85 12.67
N GLN A 21 -5.51 29.45 11.66
CA GLN A 21 -6.56 30.48 11.84
C GLN A 21 -7.99 30.00 11.58
N GLN A 22 -8.18 28.84 10.96
CA GLN A 22 -9.51 28.28 10.65
C GLN A 22 -9.48 26.76 10.80
N ARG A 23 -10.63 26.14 11.12
CA ARG A 23 -10.79 24.70 10.91
C ARG A 23 -10.41 24.42 9.45
N PRO A 24 -9.36 23.64 9.17
CA PRO A 24 -8.85 23.48 7.82
C PRO A 24 -9.95 22.89 6.95
N LYS A 25 -10.41 23.66 5.96
CA LYS A 25 -11.31 23.13 4.93
C LYS A 25 -10.51 22.17 4.07
N PRO A 26 -11.03 20.95 3.78
CA PRO A 26 -10.34 20.05 2.86
C PRO A 26 -10.14 20.76 1.52
N SER A 27 -8.93 20.67 0.99
CA SER A 27 -8.57 21.19 -0.33
C SER A 27 -7.91 20.09 -1.14
N ILE A 28 -8.23 20.01 -2.43
CA ILE A 28 -7.76 18.96 -3.33
C ILE A 28 -6.69 19.57 -4.24
N PHE A 29 -5.59 18.85 -4.44
CA PHE A 29 -4.54 19.21 -5.39
C PHE A 29 -4.05 17.95 -6.11
N LEU A 30 -3.79 18.05 -7.42
CA LEU A 30 -3.28 16.94 -8.22
C LEU A 30 -1.75 16.94 -8.19
N ILE A 31 -1.14 15.87 -7.71
CA ILE A 31 0.32 15.69 -7.69
C ILE A 31 0.81 15.06 -8.99
N LYS A 32 0.14 14.00 -9.45
CA LYS A 32 0.58 13.19 -10.58
C LYS A 32 -0.62 12.50 -11.22
N VAL A 33 -0.63 12.46 -12.54
CA VAL A 33 -1.52 11.61 -13.34
C VAL A 33 -0.64 10.74 -14.24
N ASN A 34 -0.99 9.47 -14.41
CA ASN A 34 -0.32 8.59 -15.37
C ASN A 34 -1.38 7.94 -16.26
N PRO A 35 -1.22 7.90 -17.59
CA PRO A 35 -2.14 7.24 -18.51
C PRO A 35 -1.88 5.73 -18.54
N ARG A 36 -1.87 5.08 -17.37
CA ARG A 36 -1.70 3.64 -17.23
C ARG A 36 -2.45 3.14 -15.99
N PRO A 37 -2.80 1.85 -15.94
CA PRO A 37 -3.30 1.26 -14.71
C PRO A 37 -2.29 1.45 -13.55
N PRO A 38 -2.77 1.47 -12.30
CA PRO A 38 -1.90 1.53 -11.13
C PRO A 38 -0.98 0.30 -11.07
N GLY A 39 0.02 0.35 -10.18
CA GLY A 39 0.85 -0.83 -9.92
C GLY A 39 0.03 -2.02 -9.38
N TYR A 40 0.63 -3.21 -9.37
CA TYR A 40 -0.03 -4.48 -9.00
C TYR A 40 -0.93 -4.38 -7.76
N TYR A 41 -0.44 -3.83 -6.65
CA TYR A 41 -1.25 -3.71 -5.43
C TYR A 41 -2.46 -2.78 -5.61
N GLY A 42 -2.30 -1.65 -6.31
CA GLY A 42 -3.43 -0.77 -6.61
C GLY A 42 -4.47 -1.41 -7.52
N LEU A 43 -4.05 -2.28 -8.45
CA LEU A 43 -4.97 -3.08 -9.27
C LEU A 43 -5.76 -4.07 -8.42
N THR A 44 -5.06 -4.84 -7.60
CA THR A 44 -5.68 -5.85 -6.72
C THR A 44 -6.64 -5.22 -5.73
N SER A 45 -6.27 -4.08 -5.14
CA SER A 45 -7.10 -3.34 -4.21
C SER A 45 -8.37 -2.80 -4.86
N LEU A 46 -8.32 -2.32 -6.11
CA LEU A 46 -9.53 -1.95 -6.85
C LEU A 46 -10.43 -3.16 -7.13
N ALA A 47 -9.83 -4.29 -7.54
CA ALA A 47 -10.56 -5.51 -7.83
C ALA A 47 -11.27 -6.04 -6.60
N TRP A 48 -10.63 -6.02 -5.42
CA TRP A 48 -11.32 -6.38 -4.20
C TRP A 48 -12.31 -5.30 -3.80
N THR A 49 -11.93 -4.02 -3.72
CA THR A 49 -12.82 -2.98 -3.19
C THR A 49 -14.09 -2.85 -4.02
N TYR A 50 -13.99 -2.91 -5.34
CA TYR A 50 -15.12 -2.63 -6.22
C TYR A 50 -15.59 -3.85 -7.02
N GLY A 51 -14.86 -4.97 -7.02
CA GLY A 51 -15.20 -6.11 -7.89
C GLY A 51 -14.76 -5.93 -9.33
N VAL A 52 -14.00 -4.88 -9.64
CA VAL A 52 -13.63 -4.50 -11.01
C VAL A 52 -12.14 -4.75 -11.26
N ASP A 53 -11.81 -5.66 -12.17
CA ASP A 53 -10.43 -5.95 -12.57
C ASP A 53 -9.93 -4.98 -13.64
N TYR A 54 -9.23 -3.95 -13.21
CA TYR A 54 -8.68 -2.91 -14.09
C TYR A 54 -7.60 -3.42 -15.04
N PHE A 55 -6.92 -4.52 -14.73
CA PHE A 55 -5.93 -5.11 -15.64
C PHE A 55 -6.65 -5.82 -16.79
N ALA A 56 -7.66 -6.63 -16.46
CA ALA A 56 -8.50 -7.27 -17.47
C ALA A 56 -9.18 -6.23 -18.39
N LEU A 57 -9.73 -5.16 -17.81
CA LEU A 57 -10.30 -4.06 -18.59
C LEU A 57 -9.27 -3.38 -19.50
N HIS A 58 -8.03 -3.19 -19.02
CA HIS A 58 -6.97 -2.60 -19.84
C HIS A 58 -6.58 -3.50 -21.03
N VAL A 59 -6.52 -4.83 -20.81
CA VAL A 59 -6.29 -5.80 -21.89
C VAL A 59 -7.44 -5.79 -22.90
N LEU A 60 -8.69 -5.80 -22.45
CA LEU A 60 -9.86 -5.73 -23.34
C LEU A 60 -9.89 -4.42 -24.14
N HIS A 61 -9.49 -3.31 -23.52
CA HIS A 61 -9.35 -2.03 -24.21
C HIS A 61 -8.30 -2.12 -25.33
N ALA A 62 -7.15 -2.75 -25.08
CA ALA A 62 -6.13 -2.96 -26.12
C ALA A 62 -6.63 -3.84 -27.28
N LEU A 63 -7.61 -4.72 -27.03
CA LEU A 63 -8.25 -5.57 -28.03
C LEU A 63 -9.45 -4.92 -28.72
N GLY A 64 -9.90 -3.73 -28.28
CA GLY A 64 -11.09 -3.06 -28.80
C GLY A 64 -12.42 -3.75 -28.42
N ASP A 65 -12.42 -4.62 -27.39
CA ASP A 65 -13.61 -5.36 -26.97
C ASP A 65 -14.47 -4.54 -26.00
N GLU A 66 -15.15 -3.53 -26.54
CA GLU A 66 -15.97 -2.63 -25.73
C GLU A 66 -17.16 -3.32 -25.05
N ALA A 67 -17.69 -4.39 -25.67
CA ALA A 67 -18.82 -5.12 -25.14
C ALA A 67 -18.46 -5.79 -23.81
N ARG A 68 -17.31 -6.47 -23.74
CA ARG A 68 -16.81 -7.05 -22.49
C ARG A 68 -16.35 -5.99 -21.50
N ILE A 69 -15.78 -4.88 -21.95
CA ILE A 69 -15.43 -3.77 -21.06
C ILE A 69 -16.67 -3.29 -20.31
N ARG A 70 -17.76 -3.01 -21.02
CA ARG A 70 -19.03 -2.58 -20.40
C ARG A 70 -19.55 -3.63 -19.43
N ALA A 71 -19.59 -4.90 -19.84
CA ALA A 71 -20.09 -5.99 -18.99
C ALA A 71 -19.27 -6.22 -17.71
N LEU A 72 -17.96 -5.96 -17.74
CA LEU A 72 -17.06 -6.20 -16.61
C LEU A 72 -16.71 -4.94 -15.80
N SER A 73 -17.23 -3.77 -16.18
CA SER A 73 -17.03 -2.51 -15.45
C SER A 73 -18.09 -2.28 -14.37
N GLU A 74 -18.84 -3.33 -14.00
CA GLU A 74 -19.91 -3.27 -13.02
C GLU A 74 -19.35 -3.48 -11.61
N PRO A 75 -19.38 -2.46 -10.73
CA PRO A 75 -18.92 -2.61 -9.36
C PRO A 75 -19.92 -3.42 -8.52
N PHE A 76 -19.51 -3.82 -7.32
CA PHE A 76 -20.41 -4.42 -6.36
C PHE A 76 -21.61 -3.50 -6.06
N MET A 77 -22.81 -4.07 -6.11
CA MET A 77 -24.08 -3.36 -5.87
C MET A 77 -24.15 -2.67 -4.50
N CYS A 78 -23.43 -3.19 -3.50
CA CYS A 78 -23.40 -2.65 -2.14
C CYS A 78 -22.29 -1.62 -1.91
N GLY A 79 -21.60 -1.17 -2.96
CA GLY A 79 -20.51 -0.20 -2.88
C GLY A 79 -19.15 -0.80 -2.48
N PRO A 80 -18.18 0.06 -2.13
CA PRO A 80 -16.81 -0.35 -1.79
C PRO A 80 -16.79 -1.34 -0.63
N GLN A 81 -16.11 -2.47 -0.81
CA GLN A 81 -16.02 -3.50 0.22
C GLN A 81 -14.74 -3.41 1.08
N TYR A 82 -13.68 -2.72 0.64
CA TYR A 82 -12.34 -2.76 1.26
C TYR A 82 -11.52 -1.47 1.11
N ASP A 83 -10.41 -1.34 1.84
CA ASP A 83 -9.43 -0.23 1.81
C ASP A 83 -7.99 -0.83 1.97
N ASP A 84 -6.95 -0.23 1.39
CA ASP A 84 -5.59 -0.82 1.26
C ASP A 84 -4.45 0.03 1.86
N LEU A 85 -3.36 -0.62 2.33
CA LEU A 85 -2.17 -0.03 2.97
C LEU A 85 -0.87 -0.82 2.68
N SER A 86 0.31 -0.16 2.74
CA SER A 86 1.63 -0.80 2.61
C SER A 86 2.66 -0.25 3.62
N ARG A 87 3.62 -1.09 4.09
CA ARG A 87 4.68 -0.75 5.09
C ARG A 87 6.09 -0.94 4.52
N ARG A 88 7.10 -0.26 5.08
CA ARG A 88 8.53 -0.31 4.71
C ARG A 88 9.46 -0.34 5.93
N GLU A 89 10.48 -1.19 5.94
CA GLU A 89 11.64 -1.19 6.89
C GLU A 89 12.91 -1.77 6.19
N GLU A 90 14.08 -1.82 6.88
CA GLU A 90 15.42 -2.15 6.32
C GLU A 90 16.32 -3.09 7.16
N GLY A 91 17.14 -3.94 6.50
CA GLY A 91 18.23 -4.73 7.11
C GLY A 91 18.26 -6.24 6.72
N ILE A 92 19.11 -7.09 7.32
CA ILE A 92 19.15 -8.52 6.94
C ILE A 92 18.03 -9.29 7.64
N LEU A 93 17.11 -9.94 6.91
CA LEU A 93 15.97 -10.63 7.53
C LEU A 93 16.43 -11.87 8.32
N THR A 94 16.42 -11.76 9.66
CA THR A 94 16.85 -12.82 10.58
C THR A 94 15.68 -13.63 11.13
N SER A 95 14.49 -13.04 11.20
CA SER A 95 13.27 -13.73 11.63
C SER A 95 12.70 -14.62 10.53
N GLY A 96 11.97 -15.67 10.95
CA GLY A 96 11.10 -16.42 10.04
C GLY A 96 9.83 -15.64 9.67
N ASP A 97 8.85 -16.31 9.05
CA ASP A 97 7.55 -15.72 8.70
C ASP A 97 6.85 -15.18 9.97
N PRO A 98 6.65 -13.85 10.09
CA PRO A 98 6.02 -13.23 11.26
C PRO A 98 4.55 -13.64 11.44
N ALA A 99 3.91 -14.15 10.38
CA ALA A 99 2.49 -14.43 10.38
C ALA A 99 2.08 -15.60 11.28
N GLN A 100 2.98 -16.57 11.52
CA GLN A 100 2.64 -17.71 12.38
C GLN A 100 2.36 -17.22 13.81
N LYS A 101 3.32 -16.49 14.38
CA LYS A 101 3.17 -15.88 15.71
C LYS A 101 2.02 -14.88 15.73
N PHE A 102 1.91 -14.02 14.72
CA PHE A 102 0.83 -13.04 14.65
C PHE A 102 -0.56 -13.70 14.62
N LYS A 103 -0.72 -14.84 13.93
CA LYS A 103 -1.99 -15.58 13.88
C LYS A 103 -2.36 -16.17 15.24
N GLU A 104 -1.38 -16.60 16.03
CA GLU A 104 -1.60 -17.11 17.38
C GLU A 104 -2.04 -15.99 18.35
N GLU A 105 -1.43 -14.81 18.23
CA GLU A 105 -1.68 -13.67 19.13
C GLU A 105 -2.90 -12.82 18.71
N HIS A 106 -3.16 -12.70 17.40
CA HIS A 106 -4.18 -11.82 16.81
C HIS A 106 -4.98 -12.51 15.68
N PRO A 107 -5.67 -13.64 15.96
CA PRO A 107 -6.37 -14.40 14.93
C PRO A 107 -7.48 -13.60 14.23
N ASP A 108 -8.17 -12.72 14.96
CA ASP A 108 -9.23 -11.85 14.45
C ASP A 108 -8.72 -10.83 13.42
N VAL A 109 -7.51 -10.30 13.64
CA VAL A 109 -6.85 -9.39 12.70
C VAL A 109 -6.26 -10.16 11.51
N MET A 110 -5.74 -11.37 11.75
CA MET A 110 -5.24 -12.24 10.69
C MET A 110 -6.31 -12.59 9.66
N ASP A 111 -7.55 -12.86 10.10
CA ASP A 111 -8.71 -13.15 9.22
C ASP A 111 -9.14 -11.96 8.34
N ASN A 112 -8.62 -10.78 8.64
CA ASN A 112 -8.82 -9.56 7.88
C ASN A 112 -7.69 -9.29 6.87
N ILE A 113 -6.64 -10.12 6.81
CA ILE A 113 -5.60 -10.03 5.80
C ILE A 113 -6.06 -10.79 4.54
N LEU A 114 -6.38 -10.06 3.48
CA LEU A 114 -6.82 -10.62 2.20
C LEU A 114 -5.67 -11.13 1.35
N LEU A 115 -4.57 -10.39 1.37
CA LEU A 115 -3.33 -10.80 0.73
C LEU A 115 -2.16 -10.47 1.60
N ARG A 116 -1.22 -11.39 1.55
CA ARG A 116 0.05 -11.33 2.23
C ARG A 116 1.13 -11.70 1.22
N ARG A 117 2.15 -10.85 1.12
CA ARG A 117 3.32 -11.10 0.28
C ARG A 117 4.58 -10.68 1.00
N GLU A 118 5.40 -11.65 1.33
CA GLU A 118 6.77 -11.51 1.81
C GLU A 118 7.73 -11.76 0.62
N PRO A 119 8.34 -10.71 0.04
CA PRO A 119 9.27 -10.91 -1.06
C PRO A 119 10.67 -11.37 -0.61
N PHE A 120 10.93 -11.44 0.70
CA PHE A 120 12.19 -11.88 1.29
C PHE A 120 11.96 -13.09 2.19
N ALA A 121 12.88 -14.04 2.13
CA ALA A 121 12.98 -15.16 3.04
C ALA A 121 14.08 -14.90 4.08
N LYS A 122 14.07 -15.70 5.17
CA LYS A 122 15.12 -15.66 6.18
C LYS A 122 16.49 -15.88 5.51
N GLY A 123 17.44 -14.99 5.77
CA GLY A 123 18.78 -15.01 5.18
C GLY A 123 18.92 -14.17 3.91
N ASP A 124 17.83 -13.65 3.34
CA ASP A 124 17.90 -12.73 2.22
C ASP A 124 18.41 -11.35 2.68
N PHE A 125 19.20 -10.73 1.81
CA PHE A 125 19.61 -9.34 1.98
C PHE A 125 18.46 -8.40 1.58
N VAL A 126 18.02 -7.55 2.50
CA VAL A 126 17.04 -6.50 2.19
C VAL A 126 17.81 -5.21 1.92
N PRO A 127 17.71 -4.65 0.71
CA PRO A 127 18.35 -3.38 0.37
C PRO A 127 17.92 -2.24 1.30
N SER A 128 18.82 -1.28 1.51
CA SER A 128 18.51 -0.04 2.24
C SER A 128 17.29 0.69 1.61
N PRO A 129 16.47 1.44 2.38
CA PRO A 129 15.37 2.26 1.89
C PRO A 129 15.81 3.34 0.92
N ASN A 130 17.10 3.69 0.95
CA ASN A 130 17.73 4.65 0.04
C ASN A 130 18.20 4.00 -1.27
N ALA A 131 18.09 2.67 -1.41
CA ALA A 131 18.39 1.98 -2.66
C ALA A 131 17.44 2.45 -3.79
N PRO A 132 17.91 2.46 -5.05
CA PRO A 132 17.07 2.83 -6.19
C PRO A 132 15.93 1.83 -6.42
N THR A 133 16.10 0.59 -5.95
CA THR A 133 15.04 -0.39 -5.84
C THR A 133 14.27 -0.14 -4.56
N MET A 134 12.94 -0.22 -4.63
CA MET A 134 12.06 0.10 -3.52
C MET A 134 11.43 -1.19 -2.95
N PRO A 135 12.20 -2.02 -2.22
CA PRO A 135 11.67 -3.26 -1.68
C PRO A 135 10.70 -2.98 -0.53
N PHE A 136 9.61 -3.72 -0.50
CA PHE A 136 8.71 -3.77 0.65
C PHE A 136 9.03 -5.07 1.40
N LEU A 137 9.29 -5.03 2.72
CA LEU A 137 9.51 -6.25 3.50
C LEU A 137 8.29 -7.15 3.58
N SER A 138 7.11 -6.52 3.63
CA SER A 138 5.83 -7.21 3.61
C SER A 138 4.82 -6.30 2.95
N VAL A 139 3.99 -6.89 2.09
CA VAL A 139 2.80 -6.23 1.57
C VAL A 139 1.58 -6.98 2.04
N LEU A 140 0.73 -6.26 2.77
CA LEU A 140 -0.47 -6.78 3.39
C LEU A 140 -1.65 -5.97 2.87
N ILE A 141 -2.64 -6.63 2.28
CA ILE A 141 -3.89 -5.97 1.91
C ILE A 141 -4.94 -6.40 2.93
N LEU A 142 -5.60 -5.41 3.52
CA LEU A 142 -6.47 -5.58 4.67
C LEU A 142 -7.93 -5.35 4.29
N ARG A 143 -8.83 -5.92 5.07
CA ARG A 143 -10.25 -5.58 5.05
C ARG A 143 -10.76 -5.16 6.41
N SER A 144 -11.83 -4.38 6.41
CA SER A 144 -12.60 -4.11 7.62
C SER A 144 -14.08 -4.11 7.28
N LYS A 145 -14.84 -4.94 8.00
CA LYS A 145 -16.32 -4.90 7.96
C LYS A 145 -16.90 -3.76 8.79
N ASN A 146 -16.07 -3.09 9.60
CA ASN A 146 -16.45 -2.03 10.52
C ASN A 146 -16.05 -0.64 9.99
N GLY A 147 -15.86 -0.52 8.67
CA GLY A 147 -15.43 0.71 8.00
C GLY A 147 -13.98 1.11 8.33
N ARG A 148 -13.65 2.36 7.97
CA ARG A 148 -12.29 2.93 8.07
C ARG A 148 -11.71 2.85 9.48
N GLU A 149 -12.52 3.08 10.51
CA GLU A 149 -12.05 3.06 11.90
C GLU A 149 -11.56 1.66 12.31
N GLY A 150 -12.31 0.62 11.97
CA GLY A 150 -11.91 -0.77 12.21
C GLY A 150 -10.65 -1.17 11.43
N LEU A 151 -10.49 -0.62 10.22
CA LEU A 151 -9.28 -0.84 9.43
C LEU A 151 -8.06 -0.20 10.08
N LEU A 152 -8.17 1.07 10.51
CA LEU A 152 -7.08 1.79 11.15
C LEU A 152 -6.66 1.13 12.47
N ARG A 153 -7.61 0.55 13.22
CA ARG A 153 -7.29 -0.29 14.39
C ARG A 153 -6.51 -1.54 14.02
N SER A 154 -6.98 -2.29 13.01
CA SER A 154 -6.30 -3.49 12.52
C SER A 154 -4.88 -3.16 12.03
N MET A 155 -4.73 -2.03 11.33
CA MET A 155 -3.44 -1.51 10.89
C MET A 155 -2.52 -1.22 12.08
N ALA A 156 -3.00 -0.55 13.13
CA ALA A 156 -2.20 -0.24 14.31
C ALA A 156 -1.71 -1.53 15.01
N ILE A 157 -2.57 -2.56 15.10
CA ILE A 157 -2.20 -3.86 15.67
C ILE A 157 -1.12 -4.55 14.82
N ILE A 158 -1.28 -4.56 13.50
CA ILE A 158 -0.28 -5.12 12.57
C ILE A 158 1.03 -4.35 12.68
N GLN A 159 0.99 -3.02 12.68
CA GLN A 159 2.20 -2.20 12.78
C GLN A 159 3.00 -2.49 14.05
N HIS A 160 2.31 -2.76 15.16
CA HIS A 160 2.95 -3.04 16.43
C HIS A 160 3.45 -4.50 16.56
N ASN A 161 2.70 -5.47 16.04
CA ASN A 161 2.95 -6.90 16.32
C ASN A 161 3.45 -7.71 15.12
N TRP A 162 3.36 -7.18 13.89
CA TRP A 162 3.93 -7.79 12.69
C TRP A 162 5.42 -7.45 12.59
N LEU A 163 6.21 -8.10 13.44
CA LEU A 163 7.62 -7.80 13.64
C LEU A 163 8.49 -8.73 12.80
N THR A 164 9.26 -8.16 11.88
CA THR A 164 10.40 -8.80 11.25
C THR A 164 11.68 -8.30 11.90
N HIS A 165 12.57 -9.22 12.28
CA HIS A 165 13.86 -8.85 12.86
C HIS A 165 14.91 -8.74 11.76
N LEU A 166 15.68 -7.65 11.82
CA LEU A 166 16.70 -7.33 10.85
C LEU A 166 18.03 -7.19 11.59
N ASN A 167 19.11 -7.80 11.09
CA ASN A 167 20.46 -7.58 11.63
C ASN A 167 21.21 -6.54 10.79
N ASP A 168 22.01 -5.71 11.45
CA ASP A 168 22.87 -4.70 10.84
C ASP A 168 24.23 -5.26 10.35
N ASP A 169 24.48 -6.56 10.54
CA ASP A 169 25.75 -7.20 10.19
C ASP A 169 25.92 -7.39 8.67
N CYS A 170 26.29 -6.31 7.97
CA CYS A 170 26.80 -6.32 6.59
C CYS A 170 28.19 -6.99 6.45
N SER A 171 28.70 -7.65 7.49
CA SER A 171 30.03 -8.30 7.52
C SER A 171 30.10 -9.61 6.71
N VAL A 172 28.98 -10.11 6.18
CA VAL A 172 28.90 -11.42 5.51
C VAL A 172 29.20 -11.37 4.00
N PHE A 173 29.36 -10.18 3.40
CA PHE A 173 29.64 -10.03 1.96
C PHE A 173 31.10 -9.67 1.62
N LEU A 174 32.01 -9.75 2.58
CA LEU A 174 33.45 -9.68 2.35
C LEU A 174 34.10 -11.04 2.66
N ASN A 175 33.93 -11.99 1.75
CA ASN A 175 34.87 -13.09 1.49
C ASN A 175 34.61 -13.67 0.10
#